data_AF-A0A1V5H9J8-F1
#
_entry.id   AF-A0A1V5H9J8-F1
#
_cell.length_a   1.000
_cell.length_b   1.000
_cell.length_c   1.000
_cell.angle_alpha   90.00
_cell.angle_beta   90.00
_cell.angle_gamma   90.00
#
_symmetry.space_group_name_H-M   'P 1'
#
loop_
_entity.id
_entity.type
_entity.pdbx_description
1 polymer ?
#
loop_
_entity_poly.entity_id
_entity_poly.type
_entity_poly.pdbx_seq_one_letter_code
_entity_poly.pdbx_strand_id
1 'polypeptide(L)'
;MSSSGHRPVWPTVVLAFGLWFFTFTLPWFNFWIKISLSAGLLAALAVRAHTLRDNLTAFDRTAFIQGLLAASALYGIFWLGAEASSWLFPFAPQQIETIYSKGDGIPKPVVFLLLLLVTGPCEEIYWRGFLQRNLMRRYGPTRGWIAATAIYAGVHILSFNFMLIGAAAVGGAFWGLLYWKLNRLDTLIICHSVWSAFIFTVAPIS
;
A
#
# COMPACT_ATOMS: atom_id res chain seq x y z
N MET A 1 28.81 -12.11 13.49
CA MET A 1 28.82 -12.20 12.02
C MET A 1 27.44 -12.65 11.58
N SER A 2 26.74 -11.76 10.88
CA SER A 2 25.32 -11.88 10.51
C SER A 2 25.13 -12.99 9.49
N SER A 3 24.28 -13.98 9.79
CA SER A 3 23.73 -14.84 8.77
C SER A 3 22.82 -13.99 7.88
N SER A 4 23.38 -13.44 6.80
CA SER A 4 22.65 -12.87 5.67
C SER A 4 21.97 -14.00 4.87
N GLY A 5 21.24 -14.86 5.57
CA GLY A 5 20.35 -15.84 4.98
C GLY A 5 19.42 -15.10 4.05
N HIS A 6 19.52 -15.41 2.76
CA HIS A 6 18.72 -14.78 1.72
C HIS A 6 17.25 -15.06 2.05
N ARG A 7 16.57 -14.11 2.70
CA ARG A 7 15.15 -14.24 3.01
C ARG A 7 14.40 -14.58 1.72
N PRO A 8 13.45 -15.52 1.69
CA PRO A 8 12.80 -15.92 0.44
C PRO A 8 11.82 -14.84 -0.04
N VAL A 9 12.34 -13.73 -0.58
CA VAL A 9 11.57 -12.57 -1.05
C VAL A 9 10.74 -12.93 -2.30
N TRP A 10 11.34 -13.64 -3.26
CA TRP A 10 10.66 -13.92 -4.51
C TRP A 10 9.44 -14.84 -4.37
N PRO A 11 9.48 -15.92 -3.54
CA PRO A 11 8.28 -16.67 -3.22
C PRO A 11 7.15 -15.83 -2.64
N THR A 12 7.44 -14.85 -1.77
CA THR A 12 6.38 -13.97 -1.24
C THR A 12 5.84 -13.01 -2.30
N VAL A 13 6.66 -12.60 -3.28
CA VAL A 13 6.20 -11.81 -4.43
C VAL A 13 5.22 -12.62 -5.27
N VAL A 14 5.54 -13.88 -5.60
CA VAL A 14 4.62 -14.78 -6.33
C VAL A 14 3.31 -14.96 -5.55
N LEU A 15 3.39 -15.18 -4.24
CA LEU A 15 2.22 -15.24 -3.38
C LEU A 15 1.41 -13.94 -3.42
N ALA A 16 2.07 -12.78 -3.38
CA ALA A 16 1.38 -11.48 -3.45
C ALA A 16 0.60 -11.32 -4.77
N PHE A 17 1.15 -11.74 -5.91
CA PHE A 17 0.40 -11.77 -7.17
C PHE A 17 -0.82 -12.70 -7.09
N GLY A 18 -0.67 -13.91 -6.53
CA GLY A 18 -1.80 -14.83 -6.34
C GLY A 18 -2.90 -14.26 -5.42
N LEU A 19 -2.51 -13.59 -4.35
CA LEU A 19 -3.43 -12.95 -3.41
C LEU A 19 -4.11 -11.71 -3.98
N TRP A 20 -3.41 -10.92 -4.80
CA TRP A 20 -4.03 -9.80 -5.53
C TRP A 20 -4.99 -10.30 -6.62
N PHE A 21 -4.67 -11.42 -7.30
CA PHE A 21 -5.60 -12.07 -8.23
C PHE A 21 -6.87 -12.54 -7.51
N PHE A 22 -6.71 -13.20 -6.36
CA PHE A 22 -7.85 -13.55 -5.50
C PHE A 22 -8.67 -12.32 -5.11
N THR A 23 -8.00 -11.25 -4.68
CA THR A 23 -8.64 -10.01 -4.24
C THR A 23 -9.45 -9.32 -5.34
N PHE A 24 -8.86 -9.14 -6.51
CA PHE A 24 -9.46 -8.33 -7.58
C PHE A 24 -10.30 -9.13 -8.58
N THR A 25 -9.97 -10.39 -8.84
CA THR A 25 -10.54 -11.13 -9.97
C THR A 25 -11.54 -12.20 -9.56
N LEU A 26 -11.36 -12.87 -8.42
CA LEU A 26 -12.27 -13.95 -8.02
C LEU A 26 -13.59 -13.41 -7.45
N PRO A 27 -14.75 -14.00 -7.78
CA PRO A 27 -16.06 -13.48 -7.38
C PRO A 27 -16.45 -13.81 -5.93
N TRP A 28 -15.58 -14.51 -5.20
CA TRP A 28 -15.86 -14.96 -3.83
C TRP A 28 -15.67 -13.83 -2.84
N PHE A 29 -16.58 -13.70 -1.86
CA PHE A 29 -16.56 -12.69 -0.81
C PHE A 29 -16.53 -11.24 -1.32
N ASN A 30 -16.74 -10.27 -0.43
CA ASN A 30 -16.56 -8.86 -0.78
C ASN A 30 -15.08 -8.48 -0.85
N PHE A 31 -14.77 -7.41 -1.59
CA PHE A 31 -13.41 -6.90 -1.78
C PHE A 31 -12.67 -6.66 -0.46
N TRP A 32 -13.31 -6.01 0.51
CA TRP A 32 -12.70 -5.62 1.78
C TRP A 32 -12.26 -6.82 2.63
N ILE A 33 -13.05 -7.90 2.65
CA ILE A 33 -12.65 -9.16 3.29
C ILE A 33 -11.42 -9.73 2.57
N LYS A 34 -11.46 -9.82 1.24
CA LYS A 34 -10.38 -10.43 0.47
C LYS A 34 -9.05 -9.67 0.61
N ILE A 35 -9.07 -8.35 0.50
CA ILE A 35 -7.86 -7.53 0.64
C ILE A 35 -7.33 -7.59 2.08
N SER A 36 -8.21 -7.63 3.09
CA SER A 36 -7.80 -7.75 4.50
C SER A 36 -7.12 -9.09 4.78
N LEU A 37 -7.69 -10.20 4.28
CA LEU A 37 -7.09 -11.53 4.40
C LEU A 37 -5.76 -11.61 3.66
N SER A 38 -5.69 -11.07 2.44
CA SER A 38 -4.50 -11.06 1.61
C SER A 38 -3.36 -10.27 2.23
N ALA A 39 -3.62 -9.01 2.63
CA ALA A 39 -2.64 -8.16 3.31
C ALA A 39 -2.25 -8.76 4.66
N GLY A 40 -3.21 -9.26 5.43
CA GLY A 40 -2.97 -9.90 6.73
C GLY A 40 -2.06 -11.12 6.64
N LEU A 41 -2.26 -11.99 5.65
CA LEU A 41 -1.40 -13.16 5.44
C LEU A 41 0.05 -12.75 5.09
N LEU A 42 0.22 -11.78 4.18
CA LEU A 42 1.55 -11.28 3.82
C LEU A 42 2.24 -10.59 5.01
N ALA A 43 1.49 -9.81 5.79
CA ALA A 43 1.99 -9.20 7.02
C ALA A 43 2.42 -10.25 8.04
N ALA A 44 1.61 -11.30 8.25
CA ALA A 44 1.95 -12.39 9.17
C ALA A 44 3.25 -13.12 8.76
N LEU A 45 3.43 -13.38 7.46
CA LEU A 45 4.68 -13.94 6.93
C LEU A 45 5.87 -13.00 7.14
N ALA A 46 5.69 -11.70 6.91
CA ALA A 46 6.71 -10.69 7.14
C ALA A 46 7.10 -10.58 8.63
N VAL A 47 6.13 -10.64 9.54
CA VAL A 47 6.34 -10.67 11.00
C VAL A 47 7.09 -11.93 11.42
N ARG A 48 6.70 -13.10 10.89
CA ARG A 48 7.41 -14.37 11.09
C ARG A 48 8.86 -14.29 10.59
N ALA A 49 9.10 -13.53 9.53
CA ALA A 49 10.44 -13.23 9.02
C ALA A 49 11.12 -12.04 9.74
N HIS A 50 10.65 -11.69 10.94
CA HIS A 50 11.21 -10.70 11.86
C HIS A 50 11.19 -9.24 11.39
N THR A 51 10.31 -8.88 10.45
CA THR A 51 10.21 -7.51 9.90
C THR A 51 10.06 -6.44 11.00
N LEU A 52 9.30 -6.70 12.07
CA LEU A 52 9.10 -5.72 13.14
C LEU A 52 10.36 -5.45 13.95
N ARG A 53 11.25 -6.44 14.08
CA ARG A 53 12.55 -6.25 14.76
C ARG A 53 13.55 -5.54 13.86
N ASP A 54 13.40 -5.71 12.55
CA ASP A 54 14.27 -5.09 11.55
C ASP A 54 13.97 -3.61 11.31
N ASN A 55 12.82 -3.11 11.73
CA ASN A 55 12.32 -1.78 11.43
C ASN A 55 12.10 -0.97 12.70
N LEU A 56 12.24 0.35 12.60
CA LEU A 56 11.86 1.25 13.70
C LEU A 56 10.33 1.39 13.74
N THR A 57 9.73 0.96 14.86
CA THR A 57 8.29 0.99 15.15
C THR A 57 8.04 1.51 16.57
N ALA A 58 8.44 2.76 16.83
CA ALA A 58 8.33 3.37 18.16
C ALA A 58 6.98 4.05 18.40
N PHE A 59 6.30 4.49 17.33
CA PHE A 59 5.02 5.22 17.40
C PHE A 59 5.09 6.45 18.32
N ASP A 60 6.20 7.17 18.26
CA ASP A 60 6.39 8.42 19.00
C ASP A 60 5.67 9.61 18.33
N ARG A 61 5.69 10.77 19.01
CA ARG A 61 5.08 12.00 18.50
C ARG A 61 5.61 12.39 17.11
N THR A 62 6.89 12.12 16.82
CA THR A 62 7.49 12.43 15.53
C THR A 62 6.89 11.57 14.42
N ALA A 63 6.70 10.27 14.65
CA ALA A 63 6.05 9.38 13.70
C ALA A 63 4.62 9.83 13.37
N PHE A 64 3.85 10.24 14.39
CA PHE A 64 2.50 10.77 14.20
C PHE A 64 2.49 12.05 13.36
N ILE A 65 3.31 13.04 13.71
CA ILE A 65 3.37 14.31 12.97
C ILE A 65 3.81 14.08 11.53
N GLN A 66 4.89 13.33 11.32
CA GLN A 66 5.39 13.02 9.98
C GLN A 66 4.37 12.23 9.16
N GLY A 67 3.71 11.25 9.78
CA GLY A 67 2.73 10.40 9.13
C GLY A 67 1.51 11.20 8.66
N LEU A 68 0.98 12.07 9.53
CA LEU A 68 -0.15 12.94 9.19
C LEU A 68 0.21 13.97 8.11
N LEU A 69 1.38 14.62 8.21
CA LEU A 69 1.83 15.57 7.19
C LEU A 69 2.03 14.87 5.83
N ALA A 70 2.62 13.67 5.83
CA ALA A 70 2.80 12.89 4.62
C ALA A 70 1.47 12.40 4.03
N ALA A 71 0.51 12.01 4.86
CA ALA A 71 -0.85 11.65 4.42
C ALA A 71 -1.54 12.83 3.73
N SER A 72 -1.47 14.03 4.33
CA SER A 72 -2.03 15.25 3.73
C SER A 72 -1.35 15.62 2.41
N ALA A 73 -0.02 15.51 2.34
CA ALA A 73 0.72 15.75 1.11
C ALA A 73 0.32 14.74 0.01
N LEU A 74 0.20 13.45 0.36
CA LEU A 74 -0.22 12.41 -0.57
C LEU A 74 -1.67 12.61 -1.04
N TYR A 75 -2.55 13.07 -0.17
CA TYR A 75 -3.92 13.42 -0.53
C TYR A 75 -3.92 14.50 -1.62
N GLY A 76 -3.14 15.57 -1.45
CA GLY A 76 -2.99 16.63 -2.46
C GLY A 76 -2.45 16.13 -3.79
N ILE A 77 -1.46 15.21 -3.76
CA ILE A 77 -0.92 14.57 -4.97
C ILE A 77 -2.02 13.78 -5.71
N PHE A 78 -2.83 13.02 -4.98
CA PHE A 78 -3.89 12.21 -5.59
C PHE A 78 -5.03 13.08 -6.12
N TRP A 79 -5.39 14.15 -5.42
CA TRP A 79 -6.37 15.11 -5.89
C TRP A 79 -5.93 15.76 -7.22
N LEU A 80 -4.70 16.28 -7.28
CA LEU A 80 -4.13 16.81 -8.53
C LEU A 80 -4.04 15.74 -9.62
N GLY A 81 -3.70 14.50 -9.25
CA GLY A 81 -3.63 13.37 -10.17
C GLY A 81 -4.98 13.01 -10.76
N ALA A 82 -6.05 13.01 -9.96
CA ALA A 82 -7.41 12.75 -10.43
C ALA A 82 -7.92 13.85 -11.36
N GLU A 83 -7.66 15.11 -11.02
CA GLU A 83 -7.97 16.25 -11.89
C GLU A 83 -7.24 16.10 -13.23
N ALA A 84 -5.90 16.03 -13.22
CA ALA A 84 -5.09 15.91 -14.43
C ALA A 84 -5.48 14.69 -15.29
N SER A 85 -5.78 13.56 -14.65
CA SER A 85 -6.18 12.35 -15.38
C SER A 85 -7.54 12.49 -16.04
N SER A 86 -8.49 13.21 -15.41
CA SER A 86 -9.81 13.48 -15.99
C SER A 86 -9.71 14.37 -17.24
N TRP A 87 -8.73 15.27 -17.29
CA TRP A 87 -8.43 16.07 -18.49
C TRP A 87 -7.72 15.28 -19.59
N LEU A 88 -6.80 14.38 -19.22
CA LEU A 88 -5.97 13.64 -20.17
C LEU A 88 -6.66 12.40 -20.74
N PHE A 89 -7.50 11.73 -19.95
CA PHE A 89 -8.08 10.44 -20.27
C PHE A 89 -9.61 10.47 -20.09
N PRO A 90 -10.39 10.38 -21.18
CA PRO A 90 -11.86 10.38 -21.10
C PRO A 90 -12.45 9.24 -20.25
N PHE A 91 -11.73 8.13 -20.08
CA PHE A 91 -12.15 6.98 -19.28
C PHE A 91 -11.81 7.10 -17.79
N ALA A 92 -11.01 8.09 -17.38
CA ALA A 92 -10.50 8.18 -16.00
C ALA A 92 -11.61 8.34 -14.96
N PRO A 93 -12.61 9.23 -15.12
CA PRO A 93 -13.67 9.38 -14.12
C PRO A 93 -14.41 8.08 -13.83
N GLN A 94 -14.78 7.34 -14.89
CA GLN A 94 -15.45 6.04 -14.76
C GLN A 94 -14.58 5.02 -14.02
N GLN A 95 -13.29 4.95 -14.35
CA GLN A 95 -12.38 4.02 -13.66
C GLN A 95 -12.15 4.41 -12.20
N ILE A 96 -12.09 5.71 -11.88
CA ILE A 96 -11.98 6.20 -10.50
C ILE A 96 -13.24 5.82 -9.70
N GLU A 97 -14.43 6.03 -10.27
CA GLU A 97 -15.71 5.65 -9.65
C GLU A 97 -15.74 4.14 -9.32
N THR A 98 -15.28 3.27 -10.22
CA THR A 98 -15.22 1.81 -9.97
C THR A 98 -14.28 1.39 -8.83
N ILE A 99 -13.33 2.25 -8.45
CA ILE A 99 -12.47 2.02 -7.28
C ILE A 99 -13.27 2.34 -6.01
N TYR A 100 -13.98 3.45 -5.99
CA TYR A 100 -14.80 3.87 -4.84
C TYR A 100 -16.00 2.96 -4.61
N SER A 101 -16.64 2.48 -5.68
CA SER A 101 -17.79 1.56 -5.59
C SER A 101 -17.44 0.20 -4.98
N LYS A 102 -16.15 -0.13 -4.78
CA LYS A 102 -15.75 -1.32 -3.99
C LYS A 102 -16.23 -1.22 -2.53
N GLY A 103 -16.55 -0.02 -2.04
CA GLY A 103 -17.18 0.24 -0.75
C GLY A 103 -18.67 -0.06 -0.69
N ASP A 104 -19.34 -0.26 -1.82
CA ASP A 104 -20.79 -0.33 -1.88
C ASP A 104 -21.34 -1.54 -1.12
N GLY A 105 -22.42 -1.31 -0.38
CA GLY A 105 -23.04 -2.33 0.47
C GLY A 105 -22.33 -2.58 1.81
N ILE A 106 -21.21 -1.91 2.11
CA ILE A 106 -20.54 -1.95 3.41
C ILE A 106 -20.67 -0.60 4.12
N PRO A 107 -21.00 -0.54 5.43
CA PRO A 107 -21.06 0.72 6.15
C PRO A 107 -19.72 1.47 6.09
N LYS A 108 -19.74 2.76 5.73
CA LYS A 108 -18.53 3.60 5.64
C LYS A 108 -17.62 3.53 6.88
N PRO A 109 -18.15 3.52 8.13
CA PRO A 109 -17.29 3.38 9.32
C PRO A 109 -16.52 2.06 9.36
N VAL A 110 -17.08 0.97 8.82
CA VAL A 110 -16.41 -0.32 8.74
C VAL A 110 -15.26 -0.25 7.74
N VAL A 111 -15.49 0.33 6.55
CA VAL A 111 -14.44 0.54 5.55
C VAL A 111 -13.33 1.43 6.12
N PHE A 112 -13.68 2.52 6.81
CA PHE A 112 -12.72 3.42 7.46
C PHE A 112 -11.83 2.67 8.46
N LEU A 113 -12.42 1.87 9.35
CA LEU A 113 -11.66 1.12 10.35
C LEU A 113 -10.80 0.00 9.73
N LEU A 114 -11.29 -0.68 8.69
CA LEU A 114 -10.51 -1.68 7.96
C LEU A 114 -9.28 -1.02 7.31
N LEU A 115 -9.46 0.12 6.66
CA LEU A 115 -8.36 0.87 6.05
C LEU A 115 -7.35 1.37 7.08
N LEU A 116 -7.84 1.95 8.17
CA LEU A 116 -7.02 2.56 9.18
C LEU A 116 -6.23 1.52 10.00
N LEU A 117 -6.89 0.44 10.41
CA LEU A 117 -6.38 -0.49 11.42
C LEU A 117 -5.92 -1.84 10.87
N VAL A 118 -6.32 -2.21 9.65
CA VAL A 118 -6.05 -3.55 9.10
C VAL A 118 -5.25 -3.46 7.81
N THR A 119 -5.84 -2.97 6.72
CA THR A 119 -5.19 -3.03 5.40
C THR A 119 -3.98 -2.12 5.34
N GLY A 120 -4.09 -0.86 5.78
CA GLY A 120 -2.97 0.08 5.83
C GLY A 120 -1.76 -0.47 6.60
N PRO A 121 -1.91 -0.90 7.86
CA PRO A 121 -0.80 -1.44 8.63
C PRO A 121 -0.23 -2.74 8.03
N CYS A 122 -1.10 -3.68 7.62
CA CYS A 122 -0.64 -4.95 7.06
C CYS A 122 0.11 -4.77 5.73
N GLU A 123 -0.36 -3.89 4.86
CA GLU A 123 0.31 -3.55 3.62
C GLU A 123 1.70 -2.97 3.89
N GLU A 124 1.84 -1.99 4.78
CA GLU A 124 3.15 -1.40 5.08
C GLU A 124 4.14 -2.40 5.68
N ILE A 125 3.67 -3.25 6.59
CA ILE A 125 4.48 -4.30 7.23
C ILE A 125 5.11 -5.22 6.18
N TYR A 126 4.35 -5.62 5.16
CA TYR A 126 4.86 -6.45 4.08
C TYR A 126 5.63 -5.63 3.04
N TRP A 127 5.00 -4.65 2.40
CA TRP A 127 5.55 -3.98 1.23
C TRP A 127 6.79 -3.16 1.55
N ARG A 128 6.81 -2.41 2.65
CA ARG A 128 7.92 -1.51 3.01
C ARG A 128 8.83 -2.19 4.01
N GLY A 129 8.26 -2.67 5.11
CA GLY A 129 9.00 -3.30 6.19
C GLY A 129 9.77 -4.53 5.74
N PHE A 130 9.20 -5.36 4.87
CA PHE A 130 9.80 -6.61 4.40
C PHE A 130 10.31 -6.54 2.97
N LEU A 131 9.44 -6.38 1.97
CA LEU A 131 9.82 -6.50 0.55
C LEU A 131 10.83 -5.42 0.15
N GLN A 132 10.45 -4.14 0.26
CA GLN A 132 11.32 -3.03 -0.13
C GLN A 132 12.62 -3.03 0.67
N ARG A 133 12.55 -3.21 1.99
CA ARG A 133 13.74 -3.31 2.84
C ARG A 133 14.74 -4.35 2.32
N ASN A 134 14.27 -5.55 1.99
CA ASN A 134 15.14 -6.62 1.51
C ASN A 134 15.66 -6.33 0.09
N LEU A 135 14.86 -5.74 -0.79
CA LEU A 135 15.31 -5.34 -2.13
C LEU A 135 16.36 -4.23 -2.06
N MET A 136 16.20 -3.24 -1.17
CA MET A 136 17.18 -2.19 -0.92
C MET A 136 18.49 -2.75 -0.37
N ARG A 137 18.43 -3.73 0.54
CA ARG A 137 19.62 -4.43 1.06
C ARG A 137 20.35 -5.24 -0.03
N ARG A 138 19.63 -5.79 -1.01
CA ARG A 138 20.21 -6.63 -2.09
C ARG A 138 20.78 -5.83 -3.25
N TYR A 139 20.04 -4.82 -3.70
CA TYR A 139 20.30 -4.13 -4.97
C TYR A 139 20.76 -2.68 -4.76
N GLY A 140 20.85 -2.23 -3.51
CA GLY A 140 21.10 -0.85 -3.13
C GLY A 140 19.81 -0.05 -3.00
N PRO A 141 19.87 1.13 -2.35
CA PRO A 141 18.66 1.86 -1.94
C PRO A 141 17.77 2.27 -3.12
N THR A 142 18.34 2.89 -4.15
CA THR A 142 17.58 3.37 -5.31
C THR A 142 16.97 2.24 -6.12
N ARG A 143 17.78 1.22 -6.48
CA ARG A 143 17.29 0.08 -7.29
C ARG A 143 16.27 -0.74 -6.51
N GLY A 144 16.47 -0.93 -5.21
CA GLY A 144 15.54 -1.64 -4.35
C GLY A 144 14.20 -0.93 -4.18
N TRP A 145 14.22 0.40 -4.05
CA TRP A 145 13.00 1.22 -4.05
C TRP A 145 12.26 1.12 -5.39
N ILE A 146 12.94 1.34 -6.52
CA ILE A 146 12.33 1.24 -7.86
C ILE A 146 11.72 -0.15 -8.07
N ALA A 147 12.44 -1.22 -7.73
CA ALA A 147 11.95 -2.58 -7.86
C ALA A 147 10.72 -2.84 -6.97
N ALA A 148 10.72 -2.36 -5.72
CA ALA A 148 9.57 -2.51 -4.83
C ALA A 148 8.33 -1.76 -5.34
N THR A 149 8.50 -0.52 -5.82
CA THR A 149 7.43 0.26 -6.43
C THR A 149 6.89 -0.43 -7.68
N ALA A 150 7.76 -0.94 -8.56
CA ALA A 150 7.34 -1.64 -9.77
C ALA A 150 6.55 -2.93 -9.45
N ILE A 151 6.99 -3.71 -8.45
CA ILE A 151 6.27 -4.91 -8.01
C ILE A 151 4.93 -4.53 -7.38
N TYR A 152 4.89 -3.50 -6.53
CA TYR A 152 3.66 -3.03 -5.89
C TYR A 152 2.63 -2.53 -6.92
N ALA A 153 3.04 -1.75 -7.92
CA ALA A 153 2.17 -1.38 -9.03
C ALA A 153 1.78 -2.60 -9.89
N GLY A 154 2.73 -3.52 -10.11
CA GLY A 154 2.54 -4.72 -10.94
C GLY A 154 1.44 -5.65 -10.42
N VAL A 155 1.33 -5.87 -9.11
CA VAL A 155 0.23 -6.68 -8.56
C VAL A 155 -1.14 -6.05 -8.80
N HIS A 156 -1.22 -4.72 -8.96
CA HIS A 156 -2.47 -4.02 -9.26
C HIS A 156 -2.88 -4.12 -10.74
N ILE A 157 -2.03 -4.63 -11.64
CA ILE A 157 -2.44 -4.92 -13.03
C ILE A 157 -3.64 -5.89 -13.05
N LEU A 158 -3.72 -6.79 -12.07
CA LEU A 158 -4.80 -7.76 -11.87
C LEU A 158 -6.15 -7.12 -11.52
N SER A 159 -6.18 -5.81 -11.23
CA SER A 159 -7.42 -5.05 -11.10
C SER A 159 -8.09 -4.73 -12.42
N PHE A 160 -7.35 -4.83 -13.54
CA PHE A 160 -7.78 -4.40 -14.87
C PHE A 160 -8.29 -2.94 -14.91
N ASN A 161 -7.77 -2.09 -14.01
CA ASN A 161 -8.13 -0.69 -13.89
C ASN A 161 -6.86 0.17 -14.04
N PHE A 162 -6.76 0.90 -15.14
CA PHE A 162 -5.58 1.71 -15.47
C PHE A 162 -5.32 2.78 -14.43
N MET A 163 -6.37 3.45 -13.96
CA MET A 163 -6.27 4.46 -12.91
C MET A 163 -5.78 3.89 -11.58
N LEU A 164 -6.20 2.68 -11.20
CA LEU A 164 -5.73 2.02 -9.98
C LEU A 164 -4.26 1.59 -10.08
N ILE A 165 -3.81 1.13 -11.25
CA ILE A 165 -2.40 0.78 -11.49
C ILE A 165 -1.53 2.04 -11.36
N GLY A 166 -1.95 3.16 -11.98
CA GLY A 166 -1.28 4.45 -11.88
C GLY A 166 -1.24 4.97 -10.44
N ALA A 167 -2.36 4.93 -9.74
CA ALA A 167 -2.46 5.25 -8.32
C ALA A 167 -1.51 4.42 -7.46
N ALA A 168 -1.46 3.10 -7.69
CA ALA A 168 -0.53 2.21 -6.98
C ALA A 168 0.94 2.53 -7.29
N ALA A 169 1.26 2.92 -8.53
CA ALA A 169 2.62 3.36 -8.90
C ALA A 169 3.01 4.66 -8.17
N VAL A 170 2.14 5.67 -8.17
CA VAL A 170 2.38 6.97 -7.49
C VAL A 170 2.48 6.77 -5.98
N GLY A 171 1.50 6.09 -5.37
CA GLY A 171 1.51 5.78 -3.95
C GLY A 171 2.74 4.95 -3.57
N GLY A 172 3.00 3.85 -4.29
CA GLY A 172 4.15 2.97 -4.06
C GLY A 172 5.49 3.70 -4.19
N ALA A 173 5.61 4.64 -5.12
CA ALA A 173 6.79 5.50 -5.23
C ALA A 173 6.90 6.42 -4.02
N PHE A 174 5.82 7.11 -3.65
CA PHE A 174 5.78 8.05 -2.52
C PHE A 174 6.09 7.37 -1.19
N TRP A 175 5.34 6.34 -0.81
CA TRP A 175 5.55 5.60 0.43
C TRP A 175 6.92 4.93 0.44
N GLY A 176 7.37 4.39 -0.69
CA GLY A 176 8.68 3.78 -0.79
C GLY A 176 9.82 4.80 -0.62
N LEU A 177 9.70 5.99 -1.18
CA LEU A 177 10.68 7.06 -1.00
C LEU A 177 10.68 7.53 0.45
N LEU A 178 9.51 7.72 1.04
CA LEU A 178 9.36 8.11 2.44
C LEU A 178 9.97 7.06 3.39
N TYR A 179 9.75 5.77 3.14
CA TYR A 179 10.38 4.68 3.89
C TYR A 179 11.91 4.70 3.75
N TRP A 180 12.42 4.90 2.53
CA TRP A 180 13.85 5.00 2.30
C TRP A 180 14.47 6.19 3.05
N LYS A 181 13.83 7.36 3.03
CA LYS A 181 14.38 8.58 3.64
C LYS A 181 14.29 8.59 5.16
N LEU A 182 13.19 8.08 5.72
CA LEU A 182 12.96 8.12 7.17
C LEU A 182 13.48 6.86 7.88
N ASN A 183 13.57 5.72 7.18
CA ASN A 183 13.92 4.41 7.76
C ASN A 183 13.06 4.07 9.00
N ARG A 184 11.78 4.45 8.95
CA ARG A 184 10.78 4.32 10.01
C ARG A 184 9.52 3.69 9.46
N LEU A 185 9.07 2.58 10.02
CA LEU A 185 7.87 1.89 9.53
C LEU A 185 6.59 2.43 10.17
N ASP A 186 6.67 2.90 11.42
CA ASP A 186 5.56 3.53 12.14
C ASP A 186 5.00 4.77 11.41
N THR A 187 5.88 5.67 10.94
CA THR A 187 5.47 6.82 10.12
C THR A 187 4.70 6.41 8.86
N LEU A 188 5.13 5.32 8.21
CA LEU A 188 4.48 4.83 6.98
C LEU A 188 3.12 4.20 7.26
N ILE A 189 3.02 3.40 8.33
CA ILE A 189 1.75 2.83 8.78
C ILE A 189 0.75 3.97 9.01
N ILE A 190 1.14 5.01 9.76
CA ILE A 190 0.26 6.16 10.03
C ILE A 190 -0.11 6.88 8.73
N CYS A 191 0.88 7.19 7.88
CA CYS A 191 0.66 7.88 6.62
C CYS A 191 -0.33 7.14 5.71
N HIS A 192 -0.07 5.86 5.42
CA HIS A 192 -0.89 5.08 4.51
C HIS A 192 -2.27 4.81 5.10
N SER A 193 -2.36 4.38 6.37
CA SER A 193 -3.64 4.13 7.04
C SER A 193 -4.55 5.35 7.05
N VAL A 194 -4.02 6.51 7.45
CA VAL A 194 -4.81 7.76 7.52
C VAL A 194 -5.21 8.21 6.12
N TRP A 195 -4.27 8.23 5.18
CA TRP A 195 -4.57 8.62 3.80
C TRP A 195 -5.66 7.75 3.19
N SER A 196 -5.54 6.43 3.29
CA SER A 196 -6.53 5.49 2.72
C SER A 196 -7.90 5.66 3.38
N ALA A 197 -7.96 5.72 4.71
CA ALA A 197 -9.23 5.87 5.41
C ALA A 197 -9.95 7.18 5.03
N PHE A 198 -9.21 8.28 4.90
CA PHE A 198 -9.77 9.57 4.52
C PHE A 198 -10.22 9.60 3.07
N ILE A 199 -9.35 9.22 2.14
CA ILE A 199 -9.65 9.31 0.70
C ILE A 199 -10.82 8.40 0.33
N PHE A 200 -10.98 7.23 0.96
CA PHE A 200 -12.10 6.34 0.63
C PHE A 200 -13.43 6.68 1.30
N THR A 201 -13.43 7.31 2.49
CA THR A 201 -14.66 7.36 3.31
C THR A 201 -15.03 8.74 3.86
N VAL A 202 -14.06 9.64 4.03
CA VAL A 202 -14.28 10.97 4.62
C VAL A 202 -14.35 12.04 3.53
N ALA A 203 -13.37 12.04 2.63
CA ALA A 203 -13.25 13.00 1.55
C ALA A 203 -12.81 12.26 0.27
N PRO A 204 -13.75 11.58 -0.43
CA PRO A 204 -13.47 10.99 -1.72
C PRO A 204 -13.23 12.05 -2.78
N ILE A 205 -12.27 11.77 -3.68
CA ILE A 205 -11.93 12.62 -4.83
C ILE A 205 -12.58 12.12 -6.14
N SER A 206 -13.73 11.44 -6.00
CA SER A 206 -14.56 10.92 -7.10
C SER A 206 -15.32 12.00 -7.83
#